data_AF-A0A3D3URB0-F1
#
_entry.id   AF-A0A3D3URB0-F1
#
_cell.length_a   1.000
_cell.length_b   1.000
_cell.length_c   1.000
_cell.angle_alpha   90.00
_cell.angle_beta   90.00
_cell.angle_gamma   90.00
#
_symmetry.space_group_name_H-M   'P 1'
#
loop_
_entity.id
_entity.type
_entity.pdbx_description
1 polymer ?
#
loop_
_entity_poly.entity_id
_entity_poly.type
_entity_poly.pdbx_seq_one_letter_code
_entity_poly.pdbx_strand_id
1 'polypeptide(L)' 'MQGKIQSRIFANGTVKEYPYGLIRIEFMGETTAGRVIFGEFGSEPLLGVTALESVGIIVDPVNKTLKRLPAIPLK' A
#
# COMPACT_ATOMS: atom_id res chain seq x y z
N MET A 1 10.74 -13.24 -15.31
CA MET A 1 9.54 -12.47 -14.91
C MET A 1 9.69 -11.07 -15.49
N GLN A 2 8.88 -10.69 -16.49
CA GLN A 2 8.96 -9.38 -17.13
C GLN A 2 8.51 -8.31 -16.11
N GLY A 3 9.46 -7.68 -15.43
CA GLY A 3 9.15 -6.60 -14.48
C GLY A 3 8.59 -5.42 -15.26
N LYS A 4 7.30 -5.14 -15.10
CA LYS A 4 6.70 -3.93 -15.68
C LYS A 4 7.23 -2.72 -14.90
N ILE A 5 7.48 -1.63 -15.62
CA ILE A 5 7.98 -0.37 -15.05
C ILE A 5 6.80 0.58 -14.84
N GLN A 6 6.82 1.32 -13.73
CA GLN A 6 5.85 2.37 -13.42
C GLN A 6 6.59 3.67 -13.13
N SER A 7 6.16 4.76 -13.78
CA SER A 7 6.63 6.11 -13.49
C SER A 7 5.90 6.68 -12.26
N ARG A 8 6.65 7.34 -11.38
CA ARG A 8 6.13 7.98 -10.17
C ARG A 8 6.66 9.40 -10.09
N ILE A 9 5.74 10.35 -9.87
CA ILE A 9 6.07 11.75 -9.64
C ILE A 9 6.27 11.94 -8.13
N PHE A 10 7.38 12.55 -7.75
CA PHE A 10 7.68 12.91 -6.37
C PHE A 10 7.20 14.34 -6.08
N ALA A 11 7.08 14.67 -4.78
CA ALA A 11 6.66 16.00 -4.34
C ALA A 11 7.57 17.14 -4.84
N ASN A 12 8.83 16.83 -5.19
CA ASN A 12 9.78 17.77 -5.79
C ASN A 12 9.63 17.92 -7.32
N GLY A 13 8.59 17.35 -7.93
CA GLY A 13 8.34 17.38 -9.37
C GLY A 13 9.18 16.42 -10.21
N THR A 14 10.09 15.65 -9.59
CA THR A 14 10.90 14.66 -10.33
C THR A 14 10.07 13.42 -10.66
N VAL A 15 10.35 12.85 -11.83
CA VAL A 15 9.78 11.56 -12.25
C VAL A 15 10.87 10.49 -12.13
N LYS A 16 10.57 9.41 -11.44
CA LYS A 16 11.43 8.21 -11.45
C LYS A 16 10.63 6.99 -11.86
N GLU A 17 11.33 6.10 -12.54
CA GLU A 17 10.81 4.80 -12.96
C GLU A 17 11.23 3.72 -11.98
N TYR A 18 10.29 2.86 -11.61
CA TYR A 18 10.55 1.74 -10.72
C TYR A 18 9.89 0.46 -11.23
N PRO A 19 10.52 -0.70 -10.97
CA PRO A 19 9.85 -1.98 -11.17
C PRO A 19 8.67 -2.11 -10.20
N TYR A 20 7.57 -2.69 -10.67
CA TYR A 20 6.42 -2.99 -9.84
C TYR A 20 5.98 -4.45 -9.99
N GLY A 21 5.26 -4.93 -8.98
CA GLY A 21 4.70 -6.27 -8.96
C GLY A 21 3.46 -6.37 -8.08
N LEU A 22 2.78 -7.51 -8.16
CA LEU A 22 1.77 -7.90 -7.18
C LEU A 22 2.45 -8.74 -6.10
N ILE A 23 2.25 -8.36 -4.84
CA ILE A 23 2.74 -9.14 -3.70
C ILE A 23 1.61 -9.44 -2.74
N ARG A 24 1.80 -10.50 -1.95
CA ARG A 24 1.03 -10.76 -0.74
C ARG A 24 1.54 -9.83 0.37
N ILE A 25 0.63 -9.11 1.00
CA ILE A 25 0.89 -8.17 2.10
C ILE A 25 0.17 -8.72 3.32
N GLU A 26 0.91 -8.90 4.42
CA GLU A 26 0.36 -9.33 5.70
C GLU A 26 0.58 -8.22 6.73
N PHE A 27 -0.49 -7.79 7.38
CA PHE A 27 -0.43 -6.74 8.40
C PHE A 27 -1.63 -6.83 9.34
N MET A 28 -1.45 -6.56 10.64
CA MET A 28 -2.53 -6.59 11.65
C MET A 28 -3.37 -7.88 11.65
N GLY A 29 -2.77 -9.03 11.30
CA GLY A 29 -3.47 -10.32 11.18
C GLY A 29 -4.29 -10.49 9.90
N GLU A 30 -4.28 -9.50 9.00
CA GLU A 30 -4.94 -9.54 7.70
C GLU A 30 -3.97 -9.88 6.57
N THR A 31 -4.49 -10.54 5.53
CA THR A 31 -3.74 -10.84 4.30
C THR A 31 -4.47 -10.22 3.11
N THR A 32 -3.75 -9.41 2.33
CA THR A 32 -4.24 -8.85 1.06
C THR A 32 -3.21 -9.02 -0.05
N ALA A 33 -3.63 -8.87 -1.30
CA ALA A 33 -2.74 -8.79 -2.45
C ALA A 33 -2.77 -7.37 -3.01
N GLY A 34 -1.61 -6.76 -3.16
CA GLY A 34 -1.50 -5.36 -3.58
C GLY A 34 -0.42 -5.14 -4.62
N ARG A 35 -0.59 -4.10 -5.43
CA ARG A 35 0.48 -3.60 -6.30
C ARG A 35 1.49 -2.84 -5.44
N VAL A 36 2.76 -3.20 -5.56
CA VAL A 36 3.88 -2.51 -4.91
C VAL A 36 4.91 -2.08 -5.92
N ILE A 37 5.59 -0.99 -5.59
CA ILE A 37 6.76 -0.50 -6.30
C ILE A 37 7.99 -0.96 -5.50
N PHE A 38 8.96 -1.56 -6.17
CA PHE A 38 10.21 -1.97 -5.53
C PHE A 38 11.21 -0.82 -5.61
N GLY A 39 11.54 -0.25 -4.45
CA GLY A 39 12.57 0.77 -4.30
C GLY A 39 13.99 0.21 -4.33
N GLU A 40 14.96 1.05 -4.00
CA GLU A 40 16.36 0.65 -3.83
C GLU A 40 16.50 -0.29 -2.62
N PHE A 41 17.57 -1.08 -2.62
CA PHE A 41 17.85 -1.98 -1.51
C PHE A 41 17.99 -1.19 -0.19
N GLY A 42 17.33 -1.67 0.86
CA GLY A 42 17.30 -1.00 2.17
C GLY A 42 16.28 0.14 2.30
N SER A 43 15.44 0.38 1.29
CA SER A 43 14.34 1.34 1.41
C SER A 43 13.34 0.90 2.49
N GLU A 44 12.92 1.84 3.34
CA GLU A 44 11.86 1.61 4.32
C GLU A 44 10.55 1.22 3.61
N PRO A 45 9.91 0.10 3.97
CA PRO A 45 8.65 -0.30 3.36
C PRO A 45 7.53 0.64 3.78
N LEU A 46 6.85 1.24 2.80
CA LEU A 46 5.69 2.11 3.02
C LEU A 46 4.41 1.45 2.53
N LEU A 47 3.43 1.34 3.44
CA LEU A 47 2.08 0.87 3.12
C LEU A 47 1.16 2.06 2.89
N GLY A 48 0.65 2.21 1.66
CA GLY A 48 -0.27 3.29 1.30
C GLY A 48 -1.68 3.06 1.81
N VAL A 49 -2.45 4.15 1.93
CA VAL A 49 -3.86 4.12 2.39
C VAL A 49 -4.76 3.23 1.53
N THR A 50 -4.53 3.17 0.22
CA THR A 50 -5.29 2.30 -0.68
C THR A 50 -5.19 0.82 -0.33
N ALA A 51 -4.04 0.38 0.17
CA ALA A 51 -3.87 -1.01 0.61
C ALA A 51 -4.62 -1.28 1.93
N LEU A 52 -4.62 -0.31 2.85
CA LEU A 52 -5.39 -0.37 4.10
C LEU A 52 -6.91 -0.42 3.82
N GLU A 53 -7.38 0.47 2.95
CA GLU A 53 -8.80 0.59 2.58
C GLU A 53 -9.33 -0.69 1.93
N SER A 54 -8.47 -1.42 1.18
CA SER A 54 -8.85 -2.67 0.52
C SER A 54 -9.34 -3.76 1.47
N VAL A 55 -8.96 -3.70 2.74
CA VAL A 55 -9.37 -4.65 3.79
C VAL A 55 -10.24 -3.98 4.87
N GLY A 56 -10.80 -2.81 4.58
CA GLY A 56 -11.67 -2.09 5.51
C GLY A 56 -10.94 -1.47 6.70
N ILE A 57 -9.65 -1.13 6.55
CA ILE A 57 -8.88 -0.38 7.55
C ILE A 57 -8.75 1.08 7.12
N ILE A 58 -9.04 2.00 8.04
CA ILE A 58 -8.92 3.44 7.85
C ILE A 58 -7.83 4.02 8.76
N VAL A 59 -7.25 5.14 8.33
CA VAL A 59 -6.28 5.90 9.13
C VAL A 59 -7.02 6.95 9.95
N ASP A 60 -6.74 7.00 11.26
CA ASP A 60 -7.06 8.14 12.12
C ASP A 60 -5.82 9.06 12.18
N PRO A 61 -5.80 10.17 11.42
CA PRO A 61 -4.63 11.05 11.36
C PRO A 61 -4.43 11.86 12.65
N VAL A 62 -5.48 12.05 13.46
CA VAL A 62 -5.43 12.82 14.70
C VAL A 62 -4.73 12.01 15.79
N ASN A 63 -5.17 10.76 15.95
CA ASN A 63 -4.60 9.86 16.95
C ASN A 63 -3.42 9.04 16.42
N LYS A 64 -3.12 9.13 15.12
CA LYS A 64 -2.10 8.33 14.41
C LYS A 64 -2.31 6.83 14.62
N THR A 65 -3.57 6.39 14.58
CA THR A 65 -3.96 4.98 14.75
C THR A 65 -4.65 4.44 13.51
N LEU A 66 -4.72 3.11 13.41
CA LEU A 66 -5.49 2.41 12.38
C LEU A 66 -6.79 1.91 13.01
N LYS A 67 -7.91 2.12 12.33
CA LYS A 67 -9.24 1.69 12.78
C LYS A 67 -9.85 0.75 11.76
N ARG A 68 -10.49 -0.32 12.24
CA ARG A 68 -11.24 -1.23 11.37
C ARG A 68 -12.66 -0.70 11.20
N LEU A 69 -13.15 -0.67 9.96
CA LEU A 69 -14.53 -0.37 9.67
C LEU A 69 -15.41 -1.53 10.14
N PRO A 70 -16.57 -1.25 10.76
CA PRO A 70 -17.51 -2.29 11.14
C PRO A 70 -17.96 -3.04 9.88
N ALA A 71 -17.92 -4.37 9.94
CA ALA A 71 -18.46 -5.20 8.87
C ALA A 71 -19.99 -5.03 8.84
N ILE A 72 -20.53 -4.64 7.70
CA ILE A 72 -21.98 -4.63 7.48
C ILE A 72 -22.38 -6.05 7.12
N PRO A 73 -23.28 -6.70 7.87
CA PRO A 73 -23.80 -8.01 7.51
C PRO A 73 -24.47 -7.94 6.13
N LEU A 74 -24.16 -8.89 5.25
CA LEU A 74 -24.93 -9.06 4.02
C LEU A 74 -26.29 -9.64 4.40
N LYS A 75 -27.38 -8.97 3.99
CA LYS A 75 -28.76 -9.39 4.19
C LYS A 75 -29.21 -10.33 3.09
#